data_AF-A0A2J6W795-F1
#
_entry.id   AF-A0A2J6W795-F1
#
_cell.length_a   1.000
_cell.length_b   1.000
_cell.length_c   1.000
_cell.angle_alpha   90.00
_cell.angle_beta   90.00
_cell.angle_gamma   90.00
#
_symmetry.space_group_name_H-M   'P 1'
#
loop_
_entity.id
_entity.type
_entity.pdbx_description
1 polymer ?
#
loop_
_entity_poly.entity_id
_entity_poly.type
_entity_poly.pdbx_seq_one_letter_code
_entity_poly.pdbx_strand_id
1 'polypeptide(L)'
;MVKTIVGLYAGEIFAIVFIVSYVLFRKLESKNLAGRIYGQILWRFYKIAILELLLVFFLNISLYTFFMILGLLANIYLSYYTKSLKQSIGDIDKIDINDPRRGKFRKVSKASSFMLILNMILAIIYLLK
;
A
#
# COMPACT_ATOMS: atom_id res chain seq x y z
N MET A 1 9.42 -22.08 -5.36
CA MET A 1 9.71 -21.24 -4.18
C MET A 1 9.67 -19.76 -4.50
N VAL A 2 10.59 -19.21 -5.30
CA VAL A 2 10.61 -17.76 -5.64
C VAL A 2 9.30 -17.29 -6.27
N LYS A 3 8.82 -17.95 -7.33
CA LYS A 3 7.52 -17.63 -7.94
C LYS A 3 6.34 -17.74 -6.95
N THR A 4 6.41 -18.66 -6.00
CA THR A 4 5.39 -18.80 -4.95
C THR A 4 5.36 -17.59 -4.04
N ILE A 5 6.53 -17.13 -3.57
CA ILE A 5 6.64 -15.95 -2.69
C ILE A 5 6.22 -14.68 -3.43
N VAL A 6 6.63 -14.50 -4.69
CA VAL A 6 6.18 -13.36 -5.51
C VAL A 6 4.66 -13.42 -5.76
N GLY A 7 4.09 -14.62 -5.91
CA GLY A 7 2.65 -14.82 -6.00
C GLY A 7 1.91 -14.42 -4.73
N LEU A 8 2.44 -14.79 -3.55
CA LEU A 8 1.91 -14.35 -2.26
C LEU A 8 1.96 -12.83 -2.15
N TYR A 9 3.12 -12.22 -2.39
CA TYR A 9 3.31 -10.77 -2.39
C TYR A 9 2.29 -10.04 -3.29
N ALA A 10 2.08 -10.53 -4.53
CA ALA A 10 1.09 -9.96 -5.44
C ALA A 10 -0.35 -10.13 -4.90
N GLY A 11 -0.67 -11.30 -4.35
CA GLY A 11 -1.97 -11.59 -3.73
C GLY A 11 -2.25 -10.73 -2.49
N GLU A 12 -1.25 -10.47 -1.66
CA GLU A 12 -1.36 -9.57 -0.51
C GLU A 12 -1.66 -8.13 -0.94
N ILE A 13 -0.95 -7.63 -1.96
CA ILE A 13 -1.24 -6.31 -2.52
C ILE A 13 -2.68 -6.26 -3.03
N PHE A 14 -3.10 -7.27 -3.79
CA PHE A 14 -4.46 -7.37 -4.30
C PHE A 14 -5.48 -7.30 -3.15
N ALA A 15 -5.29 -8.11 -2.11
CA ALA A 15 -6.17 -8.14 -0.95
C ALA A 15 -6.24 -6.78 -0.26
N ILE A 16 -5.12 -6.11 -0.02
CA ILE A 16 -5.10 -4.81 0.65
C ILE A 16 -5.78 -3.74 -0.20
N VAL A 17 -5.43 -3.65 -1.48
CA VAL A 17 -5.89 -2.58 -2.36
C VAL A 17 -7.35 -2.75 -2.75
N PHE A 18 -7.81 -3.97 -3.03
CA PHE A 18 -9.15 -4.19 -3.58
C PHE A 18 -10.14 -4.76 -2.57
N ILE A 19 -9.72 -5.63 -1.65
CA ILE A 19 -10.63 -6.28 -0.70
C ILE A 19 -10.72 -5.46 0.58
N VAL A 20 -9.60 -5.29 1.29
CA VAL A 20 -9.55 -4.61 2.59
C VAL A 20 -9.97 -3.15 2.45
N SER A 21 -9.45 -2.43 1.45
CA SER A 21 -9.85 -1.05 1.22
C SER A 21 -11.35 -0.93 0.95
N TYR A 22 -11.91 -1.80 0.09
CA TYR A 22 -13.32 -1.79 -0.23
C TYR A 22 -14.16 -2.06 1.01
N VAL A 23 -13.87 -3.14 1.73
CA VAL A 23 -14.61 -3.51 2.95
C VAL A 23 -14.58 -2.38 3.97
N LEU A 24 -13.41 -1.83 4.29
CA LEU A 24 -13.29 -0.79 5.31
C LEU A 24 -14.00 0.50 4.89
N PHE A 25 -13.84 0.98 3.65
CA PHE A 25 -14.38 2.27 3.24
C PHE A 25 -15.83 2.21 2.74
N ARG A 26 -16.40 1.03 2.46
CA ARG A 26 -17.83 0.85 2.15
C ARG A 26 -18.67 0.45 3.36
N LYS A 27 -18.13 -0.33 4.30
CA LYS A 27 -18.92 -0.90 5.41
C LYS A 27 -18.85 -0.08 6.70
N LEU A 28 -17.78 0.68 6.93
CA LEU A 28 -17.67 1.55 8.09
C LEU A 28 -18.20 2.94 7.76
N GLU A 29 -19.06 3.46 8.63
CA GLU A 29 -19.61 4.82 8.49
C GLU A 29 -18.53 5.88 8.74
N SER A 30 -17.67 5.69 9.74
CA SER A 30 -16.55 6.60 10.01
C SER A 30 -15.38 6.34 9.06
N LYS A 31 -15.09 7.30 8.19
CA LYS A 31 -13.93 7.25 7.29
C LYS A 31 -12.64 7.44 8.04
N ASN A 32 -12.67 8.19 9.15
CA ASN A 32 -11.51 8.35 10.01
C ASN A 32 -11.10 7.03 10.68
N LEU A 33 -12.07 6.28 11.19
CA LEU A 33 -11.86 4.94 11.76
C LEU A 33 -11.39 3.97 10.69
N ALA A 34 -12.06 3.90 9.55
CA ALA A 34 -11.67 3.06 8.41
C ALA A 34 -10.22 3.31 8.00
N GLY A 35 -9.83 4.58 7.85
CA GLY A 35 -8.45 4.93 7.50
C GLY A 35 -7.43 4.63 8.60
N ARG A 36 -7.83 4.62 9.88
CA ARG A 36 -6.94 4.23 10.99
C ARG A 36 -6.67 2.73 10.96
N ILE A 37 -7.72 1.92 10.81
CA ILE A 37 -7.62 0.45 10.71
C ILE A 37 -6.83 0.07 9.46
N TYR A 38 -7.17 0.66 8.31
CA TYR A 38 -6.44 0.43 7.06
C TYR A 38 -4.95 0.73 7.20
N GLY A 39 -4.61 1.87 7.82
CA GLY A 39 -3.22 2.24 8.08
C GLY A 39 -2.48 1.21 8.94
N GLN A 40 -3.12 0.67 9.99
CA GLN A 40 -2.51 -0.37 10.84
C GLN A 40 -2.26 -1.67 10.06
N ILE A 41 -3.22 -2.11 9.24
CA ILE A 41 -3.07 -3.29 8.38
C ILE A 41 -1.92 -3.08 7.39
N LEU A 42 -1.90 -1.91 6.74
CA LEU A 42 -0.88 -1.54 5.76
C LEU A 42 0.54 -1.54 6.36
N TRP A 43 0.71 -1.05 7.59
CA TRP A 43 2.00 -1.10 8.29
C TRP A 43 2.46 -2.53 8.61
N ARG A 44 1.53 -3.45 8.91
CA ARG A 44 1.87 -4.86 9.13
C ARG A 44 2.26 -5.53 7.81
N PHE A 45 1.51 -5.28 6.76
CA PHE A 45 1.83 -5.71 5.41
C PHE A 45 3.24 -5.29 4.98
N TYR A 46 3.62 -4.02 5.14
CA TYR A 46 4.95 -3.57 4.73
C TYR A 46 6.08 -4.34 5.39
N LYS A 47 5.91 -4.75 6.66
CA LYS A 47 6.91 -5.57 7.36
C LYS A 47 7.03 -6.97 6.78
N ILE A 48 5.91 -7.57 6.36
CA ILE A 48 5.90 -8.90 5.76
C ILE A 48 6.45 -8.80 4.32
N ALA A 49 5.86 -7.92 3.52
CA ALA A 49 6.23 -7.68 2.13
C ALA A 49 7.72 -7.37 1.94
N ILE A 50 8.34 -6.56 2.82
CA ILE A 50 9.78 -6.27 2.70
C ILE A 50 10.63 -7.51 2.95
N LEU A 51 10.24 -8.37 3.91
CA LEU A 51 10.96 -9.62 4.19
C LEU A 51 10.80 -10.60 3.04
N GLU A 52 9.60 -10.72 2.46
CA GLU A 52 9.35 -11.54 1.28
C GLU A 52 10.20 -11.10 0.10
N LEU A 53 10.21 -9.80 -0.22
CA LEU A 53 10.97 -9.28 -1.34
C LEU A 53 12.47 -9.37 -1.13
N LEU A 54 12.97 -9.17 0.10
CA LEU A 54 14.38 -9.37 0.41
C LEU A 54 14.77 -10.84 0.23
N LEU A 55 13.96 -11.78 0.75
CA LEU A 55 14.20 -13.21 0.57
C LEU A 55 14.22 -13.58 -0.92
N VAL A 56 13.25 -13.09 -1.70
CA VAL A 56 13.20 -13.28 -3.15
C VAL A 56 14.44 -12.69 -3.83
N PHE A 57 14.87 -11.50 -3.44
CA PHE A 57 16.04 -10.83 -4.01
C PHE A 57 17.32 -11.64 -3.75
N PHE A 58 17.53 -12.15 -2.53
CA PHE A 58 18.69 -12.99 -2.22
C PHE A 58 18.67 -14.35 -2.93
N LEU A 59 17.49 -14.95 -3.09
CA LEU A 59 17.34 -16.23 -3.78
C LEU A 59 17.42 -16.11 -5.31
N ASN A 60 17.09 -14.94 -5.87
CA ASN A 60 17.11 -14.71 -7.32
C ASN A 60 17.28 -13.22 -7.65
N ILE A 61 18.54 -12.76 -7.65
CA ILE A 61 18.89 -11.37 -7.94
C ILE A 61 18.49 -11.05 -9.39
N SER A 62 17.53 -10.15 -9.55
CA SER A 62 17.08 -9.68 -10.86
C SER A 62 16.67 -8.21 -10.81
N LEU A 63 16.60 -7.58 -11.99
CA LEU A 63 16.08 -6.23 -12.12
C LEU A 63 14.62 -6.13 -11.64
N TYR A 64 13.80 -7.15 -11.88
CA TYR A 64 12.41 -7.18 -11.42
C TYR A 64 12.33 -7.09 -9.90
N THR A 65 13.10 -7.92 -9.20
CA THR A 65 13.11 -7.96 -7.73
C THR A 65 13.67 -6.67 -7.14
N PHE A 66 14.67 -6.07 -7.79
CA PHE A 66 15.18 -4.75 -7.42
C PHE A 66 14.10 -3.65 -7.53
N PHE A 67 13.40 -3.58 -8.67
CA PHE A 67 12.34 -2.59 -8.88
C PHE A 67 11.11 -2.83 -7.98
N MET A 68 10.79 -4.09 -7.67
CA MET A 68 9.73 -4.41 -6.68
C MET A 68 10.07 -3.85 -5.30
N ILE A 69 11.33 -4.00 -4.85
CA ILE A 69 11.80 -3.43 -3.57
C ILE A 69 11.73 -1.90 -3.61
N LEU A 70 12.25 -1.27 -4.67
CA LEU A 70 12.19 0.19 -4.81
C LEU A 70 10.74 0.71 -4.79
N GLY A 71 9.84 0.04 -5.51
CA GLY A 71 8.42 0.37 -5.51
C GLY A 71 7.80 0.25 -4.12
N LEU A 72 8.18 -0.77 -3.33
CA LEU A 72 7.68 -0.98 -1.98
C LEU A 72 8.21 0.10 -1.03
N LEU A 73 9.50 0.44 -1.11
CA LEU A 73 10.12 1.50 -0.32
C LEU A 73 9.52 2.88 -0.64
N ALA A 74 9.31 3.18 -1.91
CA ALA A 74 8.60 4.39 -2.35
C ALA A 74 7.18 4.43 -1.77
N ASN A 75 6.50 3.28 -1.72
CA ASN A 75 5.17 3.18 -1.11
C ASN A 75 5.19 3.41 0.40
N ILE A 76 6.16 2.84 1.11
CA ILE A 76 6.37 3.05 2.54
C ILE A 76 6.58 4.54 2.84
N TYR A 77 7.40 5.22 2.03
CA TYR A 77 7.60 6.65 2.15
C TYR A 77 6.31 7.45 1.96
N LEU A 78 5.54 7.15 0.89
CA LEU A 78 4.23 7.79 0.66
C LEU A 78 3.25 7.55 1.80
N SER A 79 3.25 6.36 2.38
CA SER A 79 2.42 6.02 3.54
C SER A 79 2.85 6.74 4.81
N TYR A 80 4.15 6.90 5.06
CA TYR A 80 4.65 7.77 6.12
C TYR A 80 4.19 9.21 5.93
N TYR A 81 4.32 9.75 4.71
CA TYR A 81 3.87 11.10 4.39
C TYR A 81 2.36 11.26 4.57
N THR A 82 1.57 10.27 4.13
CA THR A 82 0.11 10.25 4.31
C THR A 82 -0.28 10.22 5.78
N LYS A 83 0.45 9.46 6.62
CA LYS A 83 0.26 9.42 8.07
C LYS A 83 0.52 10.79 8.70
N SER A 84 1.61 11.46 8.32
CA SER A 84 1.94 12.81 8.80
C SER A 84 0.86 13.84 8.41
N LEU A 85 0.39 13.80 7.15
CA LEU A 85 -0.73 14.63 6.71
C LEU A 85 -2.02 14.35 7.48
N LYS A 86 -2.31 13.08 7.79
CA LYS A 86 -3.49 12.73 8.59
C LYS A 86 -3.40 13.30 10.01
N GLN A 87 -2.21 13.27 10.62
CA GLN A 87 -2.00 13.81 11.96
C GLN A 87 -2.22 15.33 12.02
N SER A 88 -1.81 16.08 10.98
CA SER A 88 -2.05 17.52 10.92
C SER A 88 -3.50 17.91 10.62
N ILE A 89 -4.26 17.02 9.97
CA ILE A 89 -5.69 17.20 9.71
C ILE A 89 -6.53 16.86 10.95
N GLY A 90 -6.20 15.78 11.66
CA GLY A 90 -7.01 15.26 12.75
C GLY A 90 -8.18 14.41 12.26
N ASP A 91 -9.39 14.67 12.74
CA ASP A 91 -10.58 13.89 12.38
C ASP A 91 -11.16 14.34 11.03
N ILE A 92 -10.94 13.53 10.00
CA ILE A 92 -11.34 13.81 8.61
C ILE A 92 -12.86 13.86 8.45
N ASP A 93 -13.62 13.23 9.36
CA ASP A 93 -15.08 13.24 9.33
C ASP A 93 -15.66 14.59 9.79
N LYS A 94 -14.89 15.39 10.53
CA LYS A 94 -15.29 16.71 11.05
C LYS A 94 -14.89 17.89 10.17
N ILE A 95 -14.22 17.62 9.06
CA ILE A 95 -13.62 18.63 8.19
C ILE A 95 -14.33 18.63 6.85
N ASP A 96 -14.56 19.81 6.30
CA ASP A 96 -15.25 20.00 5.03
C ASP A 96 -14.60 19.17 3.89
N ILE A 97 -15.42 18.74 2.93
CA ILE A 97 -14.95 17.96 1.78
C ILE A 97 -13.97 18.76 0.90
N ASN A 98 -14.14 20.08 0.84
CA ASN A 98 -13.37 21.00 0.02
C ASN A 98 -12.13 21.57 0.73
N ASP A 99 -11.86 21.18 1.99
CA ASP A 99 -10.66 21.61 2.70
C ASP A 99 -9.39 21.20 1.90
N PRO A 100 -8.49 22.14 1.59
CA PRO A 100 -7.31 21.88 0.76
C PRO A 100 -6.38 20.82 1.37
N ARG A 101 -6.32 20.70 2.70
CA ARG A 101 -5.54 19.67 3.40
C ARG A 101 -6.11 18.28 3.14
N ARG A 102 -7.45 18.16 3.16
CA ARG A 102 -8.16 16.92 2.80
C ARG A 102 -7.93 16.57 1.33
N GLY A 103 -7.94 17.56 0.44
CA GLY A 103 -7.59 17.40 -0.97
C GLY A 103 -6.18 16.83 -1.16
N LYS A 104 -5.17 17.42 -0.49
CA LYS A 104 -3.78 16.94 -0.51
C LYS A 104 -3.67 15.51 0.03
N PHE A 105 -4.28 15.21 1.18
CA PHE A 105 -4.31 13.86 1.76
C PHE A 105 -4.87 12.83 0.77
N ARG A 106 -6.00 13.13 0.12
CA ARG A 106 -6.62 12.22 -0.87
C ARG A 106 -5.69 11.97 -2.07
N LYS A 107 -5.00 13.00 -2.57
CA LYS A 107 -4.05 12.85 -3.69
C LYS A 107 -2.91 11.90 -3.33
N VAL A 108 -2.28 12.11 -2.17
CA VAL A 108 -1.16 11.25 -1.72
C VAL A 108 -1.63 9.84 -1.42
N SER A 109 -2.79 9.68 -0.76
CA SER A 109 -3.36 8.36 -0.49
C SER A 109 -3.64 7.58 -1.78
N LYS A 110 -4.21 8.23 -2.81
CA LYS A 110 -4.42 7.62 -4.12
C LYS A 110 -3.10 7.25 -4.80
N ALA A 111 -2.09 8.12 -4.73
CA ALA A 111 -0.76 7.84 -5.28
C ALA A 111 -0.12 6.61 -4.61
N SER A 112 -0.27 6.47 -3.29
CA SER A 112 0.17 5.29 -2.55
C SER A 112 -0.55 4.03 -3.03
N SER A 113 -1.87 4.03 -3.15
CA SER A 113 -2.62 2.87 -3.67
C SER A 113 -2.21 2.52 -5.10
N PHE A 114 -2.05 3.53 -5.95
CA PHE A 114 -1.63 3.34 -7.34
C PHE A 114 -0.23 2.73 -7.45
N MET A 115 0.71 3.19 -6.63
CA MET A 115 2.07 2.63 -6.58
C MET A 115 2.06 1.16 -6.13
N LEU A 116 1.18 0.75 -5.21
CA LEU A 116 1.01 -0.68 -4.89
C LEU A 116 0.49 -1.47 -6.09
N ILE A 117 -0.50 -0.95 -6.83
CA ILE A 117 -1.01 -1.59 -8.03
C ILE A 117 0.09 -1.77 -9.08
N LEU A 118 0.90 -0.75 -9.33
CA LEU A 118 2.04 -0.86 -10.27
C LEU A 118 3.03 -1.95 -9.82
N ASN A 119 3.30 -2.03 -8.53
CA ASN A 119 4.20 -3.03 -7.97
C ASN A 119 3.62 -4.45 -8.08
N MET A 120 2.30 -4.60 -7.89
CA MET A 120 1.59 -5.86 -8.14
C MET A 120 1.63 -6.27 -9.62
N ILE A 121 1.46 -5.32 -10.55
CA ILE A 121 1.58 -5.59 -12.00
C ILE A 121 3.00 -6.08 -12.31
N LEU A 122 4.03 -5.44 -11.75
CA LEU A 122 5.42 -5.86 -11.92
C LEU A 122 5.65 -7.28 -11.40
N ALA A 123 5.07 -7.63 -10.25
CA ALA A 123 5.10 -8.98 -9.70
C ALA A 123 4.40 -9.99 -10.63
N ILE A 124 3.24 -9.65 -11.18
CA ILE A 124 2.52 -10.51 -12.14
C ILE A 124 3.35 -10.73 -13.41
N ILE A 125 3.94 -9.67 -13.98
CA ILE A 125 4.82 -9.78 -15.15
C ILE A 125 6.00 -10.72 -14.86
N TYR A 126 6.61 -10.62 -13.67
CA TYR A 126 7.67 -11.53 -13.24
C TYR A 126 7.21 -12.99 -13.16
N LEU A 127 5.99 -13.26 -12.71
CA LEU A 127 5.45 -14.62 -12.59
C LEU A 127 5.19 -15.28 -13.95
N LEU A 128 4.71 -14.49 -14.91
CA LEU A 128 4.38 -14.93 -16.27
C LEU A 128 5.62 -15.20 -17.14
N LYS A 129 6.78 -14.64 -16.77
CA LYS A 129 8.07 -14.95 -17.38
C LYS A 129 8.59 -16.31 -16.88
#